data_AF-A0A520K8Q9-F1
#
_entry.id   AF-A0A520K8Q9-F1
#
_cell.length_a   1.000
_cell.length_b   1.000
_cell.length_c   1.000
_cell.angle_alpha   90.00
_cell.angle_beta   90.00
_cell.angle_gamma   90.00
#
_symmetry.space_group_name_H-M   'P 1'
#
loop_
_entity.id
_entity.type
_entity.pdbx_description
1 polymer ?
#
loop_
_entity_poly.entity_id
_entity_poly.type
_entity_poly.pdbx_seq_one_letter_code
_entity_poly.pdbx_strand_id
1 'polypeptide(L)'
;MTWGAALSGQSLDIKVRTDSTQSMATATPWEACPALISKEGTNKIDLRGVSSVSPVGHRYIQFRADLSTDDDTKTPALTTCTVNYSFGAQSPPLATASGSLTFSSHYLYYPNQRIVYEHGAVIQSQKEGGFMLREPPITIVNESGSLSLTISLVNLTGAHYSYSGSTTKSVASTFKSYKVIAVGLQYPKLRINLTTGYPSVWSTWFTRKFQDAGCDASFYRINSTATMMELDLEKGVTLYLEETEVEVRV
;
A
#
# COMPACT_ATOMS: atom_id res chain seq x y z
N MET A 1 -4.68 27.98 27.47
CA MET A 1 -5.27 28.57 26.24
C MET A 1 -5.85 27.42 25.43
N THR A 2 -7.13 27.50 25.06
CA THR A 2 -7.75 26.58 24.09
C THR A 2 -7.26 26.96 22.71
N TRP A 3 -6.79 25.98 21.94
CA TRP A 3 -6.41 26.22 20.57
C TRP A 3 -7.65 26.57 19.72
N GLY A 4 -7.62 27.69 19.00
CA GLY A 4 -8.78 28.27 18.30
C GLY A 4 -9.68 29.19 19.16
N ALA A 5 -9.26 29.59 20.36
CA ALA A 5 -9.90 30.70 21.05
C ALA A 5 -9.69 32.00 20.27
N ALA A 6 -10.72 32.87 20.22
CA ALA A 6 -10.54 34.22 19.70
C ALA A 6 -9.57 34.97 20.62
N LEU A 7 -8.33 35.09 20.18
CA LEU A 7 -7.31 35.86 20.88
C LEU A 7 -7.31 37.26 20.25
N SER A 8 -7.40 38.29 21.10
CA SER A 8 -7.30 39.67 20.64
C SER A 8 -5.87 39.94 20.20
N GLY A 9 -5.63 39.94 18.88
CA GLY A 9 -4.34 40.29 18.28
C GLY A 9 -3.24 39.21 18.33
N GLN A 10 -3.52 38.03 18.88
CA GLN A 10 -2.55 36.92 18.94
C GLN A 10 -3.03 35.76 18.06
N SER A 11 -2.10 34.99 17.50
CA SER A 11 -2.42 33.75 16.78
C SER A 11 -1.55 32.58 17.22
N LEU A 12 -2.14 31.39 17.18
CA LEU A 12 -1.47 30.12 17.38
C LEU A 12 -1.98 29.16 16.31
N ASP A 13 -1.12 28.80 15.35
CA ASP A 13 -1.41 27.77 14.35
C ASP A 13 -0.55 26.55 14.61
N ILE A 14 -1.17 25.42 14.92
CA ILE A 14 -0.52 24.12 14.97
C ILE A 14 -0.71 23.41 13.63
N LYS A 15 0.41 22.92 13.09
CA LYS A 15 0.49 22.10 11.89
C LYS A 15 1.16 20.78 12.26
N VAL A 16 0.80 19.72 11.56
CA VAL A 16 1.45 18.41 11.68
C VAL A 16 1.84 17.91 10.29
N ARG A 17 2.91 17.15 10.22
CA ARG A 17 3.26 16.36 9.04
C ARG A 17 3.91 15.05 9.45
N THR A 18 3.89 14.08 8.54
CA THR A 18 4.43 12.75 8.81
C THR A 18 5.27 12.23 7.65
N ASP A 19 6.26 11.39 7.94
CA ASP A 19 7.12 10.73 6.93
C ASP A 19 7.45 9.29 7.36
N SER A 20 7.74 8.45 6.38
CA SER A 20 8.27 7.11 6.59
C SER A 20 9.76 7.12 7.01
N THR A 21 10.47 8.18 6.66
CA THR A 21 11.90 8.40 6.89
C THR A 21 12.15 9.38 8.03
N GLN A 22 13.27 9.18 8.75
CA GLN A 22 13.63 10.05 9.87
C GLN A 22 13.97 11.48 9.43
N SER A 23 14.49 11.65 8.23
CA SER A 23 14.90 12.95 7.69
C SER A 23 13.74 13.85 7.29
N MET A 24 12.51 13.30 7.19
CA MET A 24 11.32 14.03 6.70
C MET A 24 11.50 14.58 5.28
N ALA A 25 12.35 13.94 4.46
CA ALA A 25 12.72 14.45 3.13
C ALA A 25 11.56 14.37 2.11
N THR A 26 10.59 13.48 2.33
CA THR A 26 9.41 13.29 1.47
C THR A 26 8.14 13.86 2.10
N ALA A 27 8.24 14.42 3.30
CA ALA A 27 7.12 15.00 4.01
C ALA A 27 6.57 16.22 3.26
N THR A 28 5.27 16.46 3.40
CA THR A 28 4.64 17.68 2.91
C THR A 28 5.39 18.92 3.43
N PRO A 29 5.75 19.89 2.56
CA PRO A 29 6.32 21.16 2.98
C PRO A 29 5.38 21.89 3.96
N TRP A 30 5.95 22.67 4.90
CA TRP A 30 5.16 23.30 5.95
C TRP A 30 4.13 24.30 5.43
N GLU A 31 4.42 24.91 4.29
CA GLU A 31 3.59 25.88 3.58
C GLU A 31 2.33 25.22 3.00
N ALA A 32 2.39 23.92 2.72
CA ALA A 32 1.27 23.12 2.23
C ALA A 32 0.56 22.33 3.34
N CYS A 33 1.05 22.39 4.58
CA CYS A 33 0.41 21.73 5.73
C CYS A 33 -0.76 22.59 6.23
N PRO A 34 -1.98 22.03 6.31
CA PRO A 34 -3.13 22.77 6.83
C PRO A 34 -2.93 23.08 8.32
N ALA A 35 -3.36 24.28 8.73
CA ALA A 35 -3.57 24.56 10.14
C ALA A 35 -4.70 23.65 10.65
N LEU A 36 -4.45 22.93 11.73
CA LEU A 36 -5.49 22.06 12.30
C LEU A 36 -6.43 22.93 13.16
N ILE A 37 -7.57 22.39 13.56
CA ILE A 37 -8.52 23.09 14.42
C ILE A 37 -8.99 22.06 15.45
N SER A 38 -9.05 22.44 16.73
CA SER A 38 -9.58 21.59 17.79
C SER A 38 -11.08 21.37 17.56
N LYS A 39 -11.48 20.20 17.03
CA LYS A 39 -12.89 19.88 16.73
C LYS A 39 -13.54 18.98 17.79
N GLU A 40 -12.77 18.21 18.56
CA GLU A 40 -13.29 17.19 19.48
C GLU A 40 -12.96 17.46 20.96
N GLY A 41 -13.39 18.64 21.44
CA GLY A 41 -13.13 19.10 22.80
C GLY A 41 -11.81 19.88 22.94
N THR A 42 -11.50 20.31 24.15
CA THR A 42 -10.32 21.15 24.44
C THR A 42 -9.03 20.39 24.14
N ASN A 43 -8.22 20.94 23.23
CA ASN A 43 -6.85 20.47 22.93
C ASN A 43 -6.78 19.03 22.39
N LYS A 44 -7.82 18.59 21.67
CA LYS A 44 -7.83 17.31 20.95
C LYS A 44 -8.01 17.56 19.46
N ILE A 45 -7.16 16.91 18.67
CA ILE A 45 -7.13 17.06 17.23
C ILE A 45 -7.22 15.68 16.62
N ASP A 46 -8.23 15.49 15.78
CA ASP A 46 -8.32 14.31 14.93
C ASP A 46 -7.44 14.53 13.69
N LEU A 47 -6.47 13.63 13.49
CA LEU A 47 -5.56 13.68 12.36
C LEU A 47 -6.07 12.92 11.13
N ARG A 48 -7.23 12.25 11.24
CA ARG A 48 -7.85 11.54 10.11
C ARG A 48 -8.20 12.53 8.99
N GLY A 49 -7.74 12.24 7.78
CA GLY A 49 -8.03 13.07 6.59
C GLY A 49 -7.23 14.37 6.50
N VAL A 50 -6.26 14.60 7.39
CA VAL A 50 -5.31 15.72 7.25
C VAL A 50 -4.35 15.40 6.12
N SER A 51 -4.28 16.26 5.10
CA SER A 51 -3.52 16.01 3.86
C SER A 51 -2.00 15.84 4.06
N SER A 52 -1.43 16.42 5.11
CA SER A 52 -0.01 16.29 5.47
C SER A 52 0.30 15.07 6.36
N VAL A 53 -0.72 14.29 6.71
CA VAL A 53 -0.63 13.09 7.55
C VAL A 53 -0.93 11.87 6.70
N SER A 54 -0.07 10.87 6.78
CA SER A 54 -0.28 9.64 6.04
C SER A 54 -1.48 8.86 6.57
N PRO A 55 -2.42 8.47 5.69
CA PRO A 55 -3.56 7.64 6.08
C PRO A 55 -3.14 6.18 6.34
N VAL A 56 -1.94 5.77 5.93
CA VAL A 56 -1.43 4.39 6.00
C VAL A 56 -0.43 4.19 7.15
N GLY A 57 -0.18 5.22 7.96
CA GLY A 57 0.69 5.17 9.13
C GLY A 57 2.16 5.43 8.79
N HIS A 58 2.61 6.65 9.05
CA HIS A 58 4.02 7.03 8.98
C HIS A 58 4.66 6.94 10.36
N ARG A 59 5.93 6.53 10.42
CA ARG A 59 6.65 6.28 11.67
C ARG A 59 7.15 7.55 12.35
N TYR A 60 7.39 8.60 11.57
CA TYR A 60 7.90 9.86 12.05
C TYR A 60 6.84 10.94 11.94
N ILE A 61 6.71 11.73 13.00
CA ILE A 61 5.74 12.82 13.11
C ILE A 61 6.50 14.08 13.53
N GLN A 62 6.22 15.19 12.87
CA GLN A 62 6.68 16.52 13.28
C GLN A 62 5.48 17.43 13.48
N PHE A 63 5.61 18.31 14.47
CA PHE A 63 4.66 19.37 14.74
C PHE A 63 5.36 20.72 14.60
N ARG A 64 4.63 21.72 14.13
CA ARG A 64 5.04 23.11 14.12
C ARG A 64 3.94 23.93 14.78
N ALA A 65 4.35 24.79 15.71
CA ALA A 65 3.48 25.82 16.24
C ALA A 65 4.00 27.16 15.70
N ASP A 66 3.18 27.83 14.91
CA ASP A 66 3.41 29.19 14.46
C ASP A 66 2.70 30.12 15.46
N LEU A 67 3.47 30.95 16.17
CA LEU A 67 2.96 31.89 17.15
C LEU A 67 3.15 33.32 16.63
N SER A 68 2.12 34.15 16.72
CA SER A 68 2.22 35.58 16.39
C SER A 68 1.43 36.47 17.34
N THR A 69 1.79 37.74 17.37
CA THR A 69 1.14 38.81 18.15
C THR A 69 1.23 40.11 17.34
N ASP A 70 0.19 40.92 17.39
CA ASP A 70 0.19 42.29 16.84
C ASP A 70 0.74 43.32 17.84
N ASP A 71 0.80 42.97 19.12
CA ASP A 71 1.45 43.73 20.19
C ASP A 71 2.98 43.56 20.14
N ASP A 72 3.68 44.59 19.67
CA ASP A 72 5.14 44.65 19.53
C ASP A 72 5.89 44.64 20.88
N THR A 73 5.18 44.81 22.00
CA THR A 73 5.74 44.72 23.35
C THR A 73 5.72 43.31 23.93
N LYS A 74 5.14 42.34 23.21
CA LYS A 74 4.98 40.96 23.67
C LYS A 74 5.73 39.99 22.79
N THR A 75 6.21 38.91 23.40
CA THR A 75 6.71 37.74 22.68
C THR A 75 5.80 36.57 23.03
N PRO A 76 5.12 35.96 22.06
CA PRO A 76 4.28 34.82 22.34
C PRO A 76 5.17 33.62 22.71
N ALA A 77 4.80 32.92 23.79
CA ALA A 77 5.57 31.80 24.30
C ALA A 77 4.68 30.57 24.45
N LEU A 78 5.14 29.42 23.93
CA LEU A 78 4.54 28.12 24.17
C LEU A 78 5.30 27.42 25.29
N THR A 79 4.68 27.31 26.47
CA THR A 79 5.33 26.74 27.66
C THR A 79 5.27 25.22 27.71
N THR A 80 4.10 24.64 27.40
CA THR A 80 3.90 23.18 27.43
C THR A 80 3.07 22.74 26.23
N CYS A 81 3.56 21.70 25.55
CA CYS A 81 2.81 20.99 24.53
C CYS A 81 2.94 19.49 24.79
N THR A 82 1.81 18.84 25.08
CA THR A 82 1.75 17.38 25.22
C THR A 82 1.02 16.81 24.02
N VAL A 83 1.74 16.05 23.21
CA VAL A 83 1.15 15.32 22.09
C VAL A 83 0.89 13.89 22.55
N ASN A 84 -0.38 13.55 22.72
CA ASN A 84 -0.82 12.18 22.89
C ASN A 84 -1.35 11.68 21.57
N TYR A 85 -0.76 10.61 21.03
CA TYR A 85 -1.25 9.96 19.82
C TYR A 85 -1.92 8.64 20.20
N SER A 86 -3.08 8.40 19.59
CA SER A 86 -3.75 7.11 19.64
C SER A 86 -4.21 6.78 18.23
N PHE A 87 -3.87 5.60 17.73
CA PHE A 87 -4.47 5.05 16.53
C PHE A 87 -5.55 4.06 16.98
N GLY A 88 -6.74 4.17 16.40
CA GLY A 88 -7.70 3.08 16.50
C GLY A 88 -7.14 1.84 15.79
N ALA A 89 -7.67 0.65 16.11
CA ALA A 89 -7.42 -0.51 15.28
C ALA A 89 -8.02 -0.24 13.89
N GLN A 90 -7.18 0.18 12.95
CA GLN A 90 -7.55 0.42 11.57
C GLN A 90 -6.81 -0.57 10.68
N SER A 91 -7.49 -1.05 9.65
CA SER A 91 -6.90 -1.87 8.59
C SER A 91 -7.06 -1.13 7.26
N PRO A 92 -6.42 0.05 7.11
CA PRO A 92 -6.53 0.81 5.88
C PRO A 92 -5.92 0.04 4.71
N PRO A 93 -6.53 0.07 3.51
CA PRO A 93 -5.88 -0.47 2.32
C PRO A 93 -4.60 0.33 2.03
N LEU A 94 -3.45 -0.36 2.01
CA LEU A 94 -2.17 0.29 1.73
C LEU A 94 -2.02 0.63 0.25
N ALA A 95 -2.46 -0.29 -0.62
CA ALA A 95 -2.41 -0.14 -2.06
C ALA A 95 -3.43 -1.08 -2.74
N THR A 96 -3.80 -0.76 -3.97
CA THR A 96 -4.63 -1.60 -4.83
C THR A 96 -4.05 -1.63 -6.24
N ALA A 97 -4.01 -2.81 -6.84
CA ALA A 97 -3.55 -2.99 -8.21
C ALA A 97 -4.47 -3.98 -8.92
N SER A 98 -4.62 -3.81 -10.23
CA SER A 98 -5.59 -4.58 -11.02
C SER A 98 -5.11 -4.83 -12.44
N GLY A 99 -5.95 -5.56 -13.17
CA GLY A 99 -5.79 -5.85 -14.58
C GLY A 99 -5.10 -7.19 -14.85
N SER A 100 -5.41 -7.74 -16.02
CA SER A 100 -4.88 -9.02 -16.48
C SER A 100 -4.83 -9.06 -18.01
N LEU A 101 -3.92 -9.86 -18.55
CA LEU A 101 -3.90 -10.21 -19.98
C LEU A 101 -4.12 -11.70 -20.07
N THR A 102 -5.11 -12.12 -20.87
CA THR A 102 -5.40 -13.53 -21.10
C THR A 102 -5.23 -13.85 -22.57
N PHE A 103 -4.32 -14.78 -22.85
CA PHE A 103 -4.21 -15.45 -24.13
C PHE A 103 -4.83 -16.84 -24.01
N SER A 104 -5.76 -17.18 -24.92
CA SER A 104 -6.38 -18.51 -24.97
C SER A 104 -6.21 -19.08 -26.37
N SER A 105 -5.58 -20.25 -26.46
CA SER A 105 -5.43 -21.00 -27.72
C SER A 105 -6.31 -22.25 -27.71
N HIS A 106 -6.95 -22.51 -28.85
CA HIS A 106 -7.72 -23.73 -29.10
C HIS A 106 -6.98 -24.58 -30.12
N TYR A 107 -6.36 -25.66 -29.66
CA TYR A 107 -5.65 -26.58 -30.53
C TYR A 107 -6.52 -27.82 -30.80
N LEU A 108 -6.54 -28.30 -32.04
CA LEU A 108 -7.24 -29.54 -32.41
C LEU A 108 -6.57 -30.79 -31.84
N TYR A 109 -5.24 -30.77 -31.72
CA TYR A 109 -4.43 -31.94 -31.38
C TYR A 109 -3.63 -31.79 -30.07
N TYR A 110 -3.66 -30.61 -29.47
CA TYR A 110 -3.02 -30.34 -28.17
C TYR A 110 -4.08 -29.84 -27.18
N PRO A 111 -3.85 -30.02 -25.86
CA PRO A 111 -4.71 -29.40 -24.86
C PRO A 111 -4.80 -27.89 -25.09
N ASN A 112 -6.00 -27.34 -24.94
CA ASN A 112 -6.18 -25.89 -24.95
C ASN A 112 -5.32 -25.28 -23.85
N GLN A 113 -4.55 -24.27 -24.23
CA GLN A 113 -3.66 -23.57 -23.31
C GLN A 113 -4.18 -22.17 -23.07
N ARG A 114 -4.23 -21.79 -21.80
CA ARG A 114 -4.47 -20.42 -21.38
C ARG A 114 -3.21 -19.90 -20.70
N ILE A 115 -2.73 -18.75 -21.16
CA ILE A 115 -1.64 -18.01 -20.53
C ILE A 115 -2.25 -16.73 -19.98
N VAL A 116 -2.11 -16.52 -18.68
CA VAL A 116 -2.64 -15.35 -17.99
C VAL A 116 -1.49 -14.60 -17.35
N TYR A 117 -1.39 -13.30 -17.64
CA TYR A 117 -0.62 -12.37 -16.84
C TYR A 117 -1.56 -11.70 -15.83
N GLU A 118 -1.27 -11.80 -14.55
CA GLU A 118 -2.01 -11.12 -13.48
C GLU A 118 -1.09 -10.85 -12.28
N HIS A 119 -1.23 -9.68 -11.65
CA HIS A 119 -0.45 -9.29 -10.46
C HIS A 119 1.07 -9.50 -10.58
N GLY A 120 1.64 -9.32 -11.80
CA GLY A 120 3.06 -9.54 -12.07
C GLY A 120 3.48 -10.99 -12.32
N ALA A 121 2.60 -11.96 -12.08
CA ALA A 121 2.82 -13.37 -12.39
C ALA A 121 2.38 -13.73 -13.81
N VAL A 122 3.03 -14.74 -14.39
CA VAL A 122 2.53 -15.42 -15.60
C VAL A 122 2.10 -16.82 -15.21
N ILE A 123 0.83 -17.14 -15.43
CA ILE A 123 0.21 -18.41 -15.11
C ILE A 123 -0.14 -19.13 -16.41
N GLN A 124 0.23 -20.40 -16.49
CA GLN A 124 -0.28 -21.30 -17.52
C GLN A 124 -1.35 -22.18 -16.89
N SER A 125 -2.50 -22.28 -17.56
CA SER A 125 -3.61 -23.13 -17.14
C SER A 125 -4.12 -23.97 -18.31
N GLN A 126 -4.46 -25.21 -17.98
CA GLN A 126 -5.08 -26.22 -18.84
C GLN A 126 -6.25 -26.87 -18.09
N LYS A 127 -6.99 -27.76 -18.75
CA LYS A 127 -8.18 -28.41 -18.17
C LYS A 127 -7.91 -29.13 -16.84
N GLU A 128 -6.69 -29.65 -16.65
CA GLU A 128 -6.30 -30.46 -15.50
C GLU A 128 -5.64 -29.67 -14.36
N GLY A 129 -5.39 -28.37 -14.56
CA GLY A 129 -4.77 -27.52 -13.55
C GLY A 129 -3.96 -26.37 -14.14
N GLY A 130 -3.16 -25.72 -13.30
CA GLY A 130 -2.27 -24.65 -13.73
C GLY A 130 -1.05 -24.52 -12.84
N PHE A 131 -0.07 -23.80 -13.33
CA PHE A 131 1.15 -23.49 -12.60
C PHE A 131 1.68 -22.12 -13.01
N MET A 132 2.53 -21.56 -12.16
CA MET A 132 3.14 -20.27 -12.38
C MET A 132 4.39 -20.43 -13.25
N LEU A 133 4.35 -19.94 -14.49
CA LEU A 133 5.48 -19.90 -15.43
C LEU A 133 6.51 -18.86 -15.02
N ARG A 134 6.04 -17.71 -14.52
CA ARG A 134 6.88 -16.63 -14.01
C ARG A 134 6.30 -16.13 -12.71
N GLU A 135 7.16 -16.09 -11.70
CA GLU A 135 6.78 -15.65 -10.36
C GLU A 135 6.47 -14.15 -10.35
N PRO A 136 5.53 -13.71 -9.48
CA PRO A 136 5.30 -12.31 -9.27
C PRO A 136 6.55 -11.66 -8.64
N PRO A 137 6.70 -10.34 -8.76
CA PRO A 137 7.76 -9.58 -8.09
C PRO A 137 7.44 -9.41 -6.59
N ILE A 138 7.36 -10.55 -5.89
CA ILE A 138 7.12 -10.64 -4.45
C ILE A 138 8.26 -11.48 -3.87
N THR A 139 8.95 -10.91 -2.89
CA THR A 139 10.03 -11.58 -2.16
C THR A 139 9.66 -11.69 -0.69
N ILE A 140 9.84 -12.89 -0.14
CA ILE A 140 9.56 -13.22 1.27
C ILE A 140 10.86 -13.72 1.88
N VAL A 141 11.30 -13.09 2.96
CA VAL A 141 12.52 -13.46 3.69
C VAL A 141 12.21 -13.52 5.18
N ASN A 142 12.77 -14.52 5.86
CA ASN A 142 12.75 -14.61 7.31
C ASN A 142 14.11 -14.17 7.86
N GLU A 143 14.17 -12.99 8.46
CA GLU A 143 15.35 -12.45 9.11
C GLU A 143 15.31 -12.78 10.59
N SER A 144 15.82 -13.97 10.96
CA SER A 144 15.96 -14.41 12.36
C SER A 144 14.65 -14.35 13.16
N GLY A 145 13.52 -14.70 12.55
CA GLY A 145 12.20 -14.71 13.17
C GLY A 145 11.33 -13.49 12.86
N SER A 146 11.90 -12.47 12.19
CA SER A 146 11.16 -11.32 11.67
C SER A 146 10.90 -11.48 10.18
N LEU A 147 9.64 -11.37 9.76
CA LEU A 147 9.28 -11.47 8.35
C LEU A 147 9.63 -10.16 7.62
N SER A 148 10.31 -10.27 6.50
CA SER A 148 10.57 -9.18 5.55
C SER A 148 9.85 -9.50 4.24
N LEU A 149 9.02 -8.57 3.79
CA LEU A 149 8.18 -8.72 2.61
C LEU A 149 8.42 -7.55 1.65
N THR A 150 8.81 -7.86 0.42
CA THR A 150 8.99 -6.88 -0.66
C THR A 150 7.99 -7.18 -1.76
N ILE A 151 7.18 -6.18 -2.13
CA ILE A 151 6.17 -6.30 -3.19
C ILE A 151 6.34 -5.14 -4.18
N SER A 152 6.55 -5.46 -5.45
CA SER A 152 6.42 -4.51 -6.55
C SER A 152 5.07 -4.71 -7.24
N LEU A 153 4.05 -3.96 -6.82
CA LEU A 153 2.73 -4.05 -7.41
C LEU A 153 2.75 -3.58 -8.86
N VAL A 154 2.20 -4.39 -9.75
CA VAL A 154 1.97 -3.99 -11.15
C VAL A 154 0.50 -3.69 -11.33
N ASN A 155 0.18 -2.42 -11.57
CA ASN A 155 -1.17 -1.98 -11.88
C ASN A 155 -1.31 -1.78 -13.39
N LEU A 156 -2.06 -2.68 -14.03
CA LEU A 156 -2.33 -2.59 -15.46
C LEU A 156 -3.54 -1.71 -15.72
N THR A 157 -3.35 -0.65 -16.50
CA THR A 157 -4.42 0.26 -16.93
C THR A 157 -4.68 0.11 -18.43
N GLY A 158 -5.85 0.55 -18.89
CA GLY A 158 -6.25 0.42 -20.28
C GLY A 158 -7.73 0.07 -20.42
N ALA A 159 -8.22 0.07 -21.65
CA ALA A 159 -9.60 -0.33 -21.92
C ALA A 159 -9.74 -1.85 -21.86
N HIS A 160 -10.89 -2.33 -21.37
CA HIS A 160 -11.26 -3.73 -21.53
C HIS A 160 -11.38 -4.05 -23.01
N TYR A 161 -10.54 -4.96 -23.50
CA TYR A 161 -10.51 -5.38 -24.88
C TYR A 161 -10.43 -6.90 -24.98
N SER A 162 -11.18 -7.47 -25.91
CA SER A 162 -11.14 -8.90 -26.24
C SER A 162 -11.19 -9.05 -27.75
N TYR A 163 -10.37 -9.95 -28.28
CA TYR A 163 -10.32 -10.27 -29.69
C TYR A 163 -10.21 -11.78 -29.89
N SER A 164 -11.01 -12.30 -30.82
CA SER A 164 -10.94 -13.67 -31.31
C SER A 164 -11.08 -13.62 -32.83
N GLY A 165 -10.23 -14.35 -33.54
CA GLY A 165 -10.22 -14.37 -35.00
C GLY A 165 -8.88 -14.79 -35.57
N SER A 166 -8.76 -14.71 -36.90
CA SER A 166 -7.57 -15.14 -37.65
C SER A 166 -6.57 -14.02 -37.94
N THR A 167 -6.87 -12.77 -37.57
CA THR A 167 -5.96 -11.63 -37.83
C THR A 167 -5.00 -11.42 -36.67
N THR A 168 -3.83 -10.84 -36.97
CA THR A 168 -2.85 -10.50 -35.94
C THR A 168 -3.27 -9.22 -35.22
N LYS A 169 -3.22 -9.24 -33.88
CA LYS A 169 -3.33 -8.08 -33.01
C LYS A 169 -2.04 -7.94 -32.22
N SER A 170 -1.56 -6.72 -32.07
CA SER A 170 -0.37 -6.41 -31.30
C SER A 170 -0.78 -5.84 -29.95
N VAL A 171 -0.21 -6.38 -28.87
CA VAL A 171 -0.40 -5.81 -27.54
C VAL A 171 0.84 -4.99 -27.20
N ALA A 172 0.65 -3.71 -26.90
CA ALA A 172 1.71 -2.80 -26.51
C ALA A 172 1.51 -2.37 -25.05
N SER A 173 2.62 -2.26 -24.31
CA SER A 173 2.65 -1.78 -22.93
C SER A 173 3.48 -0.50 -22.83
N THR A 174 2.97 0.51 -22.13
CA THR A 174 3.65 1.78 -21.88
C THR A 174 3.78 2.01 -20.39
N PHE A 175 5.00 2.24 -19.90
CA PHE A 175 5.21 2.69 -18.53
C PHE A 175 4.54 4.05 -18.31
N LYS A 176 3.78 4.18 -17.22
CA LYS A 176 3.09 5.42 -16.87
C LYS A 176 3.71 6.11 -15.67
N SER A 177 3.82 5.40 -14.56
CA SER A 177 4.26 5.98 -13.30
C SER A 177 4.85 4.92 -12.38
N TYR A 178 5.58 5.41 -11.37
CA TYR A 178 6.14 4.61 -10.29
C TYR A 178 5.98 5.39 -8.99
N LYS A 179 5.57 4.72 -7.92
CA LYS A 179 5.48 5.31 -6.58
C LYS A 179 5.88 4.32 -5.50
N VAL A 180 6.60 4.81 -4.50
CA VAL A 180 6.94 4.05 -3.30
C VAL A 180 5.89 4.32 -2.23
N ILE A 181 5.35 3.26 -1.63
CA ILE A 181 4.24 3.31 -0.66
C ILE A 181 4.73 3.02 0.75
N ALA A 182 5.58 2.00 0.92
CA ALA A 182 6.19 1.65 2.20
C ALA A 182 7.67 1.33 2.03
N VAL A 183 8.53 1.88 2.89
CA VAL A 183 9.99 1.70 2.85
C VAL A 183 10.46 1.05 4.15
N GLY A 184 10.33 -0.27 4.24
CA GLY A 184 10.75 -1.03 5.43
C GLY A 184 9.96 -0.67 6.68
N LEU A 185 8.67 -0.37 6.53
CA LEU A 185 7.78 -0.07 7.65
C LEU A 185 7.35 -1.37 8.33
N GLN A 186 7.33 -1.38 9.66
CA GLN A 186 6.86 -2.54 10.43
C GLN A 186 5.35 -2.47 10.63
N TYR A 187 4.67 -3.53 10.21
CA TYR A 187 3.23 -3.72 10.39
C TYR A 187 2.99 -4.91 11.32
N PRO A 188 2.15 -4.77 12.38
CA PRO A 188 1.90 -5.87 13.31
C PRO A 188 1.10 -7.00 12.67
N LYS A 189 0.23 -6.67 11.70
CA LYS A 189 -0.54 -7.60 10.87
C LYS A 189 -0.66 -7.02 9.48
N LEU A 190 -0.62 -7.88 8.48
CA LEU A 190 -0.81 -7.50 7.08
C LEU A 190 -1.68 -8.55 6.39
N ARG A 191 -2.62 -8.09 5.57
CA ARG A 191 -3.48 -8.94 4.75
C ARG A 191 -3.28 -8.61 3.29
N ILE A 192 -3.14 -9.65 2.45
CA ILE A 192 -3.10 -9.54 1.00
C ILE A 192 -4.32 -10.25 0.44
N ASN A 193 -5.13 -9.51 -0.33
CA ASN A 193 -6.30 -10.05 -1.01
C ASN A 193 -6.06 -10.06 -2.52
N LEU A 194 -6.17 -11.23 -3.13
CA LEU A 194 -6.03 -11.45 -4.57
C LEU A 194 -7.35 -11.96 -5.14
N THR A 195 -7.94 -11.21 -6.07
CA THR A 195 -9.07 -11.68 -6.87
C THR A 195 -8.52 -12.33 -8.13
N THR A 196 -8.65 -13.65 -8.25
CA THR A 196 -7.98 -14.44 -9.29
C THR A 196 -8.84 -15.63 -9.70
N GLY A 197 -8.76 -16.02 -10.98
CA GLY A 197 -9.32 -17.28 -11.47
C GLY A 197 -8.46 -18.51 -11.15
N TYR A 198 -7.28 -18.32 -10.54
CA TYR A 198 -6.28 -19.36 -10.27
C TYR A 198 -5.87 -19.42 -8.78
N PRO A 199 -6.82 -19.42 -7.83
CA PRO A 199 -6.52 -19.32 -6.40
C PRO A 199 -5.64 -20.47 -5.90
N SER A 200 -5.82 -21.70 -6.42
CA SER A 200 -4.99 -22.84 -6.04
C SER A 200 -3.51 -22.69 -6.46
N VAL A 201 -3.25 -22.06 -7.61
CA VAL A 201 -1.89 -21.79 -8.10
C VAL A 201 -1.19 -20.79 -7.17
N TRP A 202 -1.89 -19.71 -6.82
CA TRP A 202 -1.41 -18.71 -5.87
C TRP A 202 -1.17 -19.28 -4.47
N SER A 203 -2.13 -20.04 -3.93
CA SER A 203 -1.99 -20.69 -2.61
C SER A 203 -0.78 -21.63 -2.56
N THR A 204 -0.57 -22.41 -3.62
CA THR A 204 0.58 -23.32 -3.73
C THR A 204 1.90 -22.54 -3.79
N TRP A 205 1.95 -21.47 -4.59
CA TRP A 205 3.12 -20.63 -4.73
C TRP A 205 3.50 -19.94 -3.41
N PHE A 206 2.56 -19.28 -2.75
CA PHE A 206 2.82 -18.63 -1.46
C PHE A 206 3.26 -19.64 -0.41
N THR A 207 2.58 -20.78 -0.29
CA THR A 207 2.96 -21.85 0.65
C THR A 207 4.41 -22.26 0.44
N ARG A 208 4.82 -22.48 -0.81
CA ARG A 208 6.20 -22.85 -1.14
C ARG A 208 7.18 -21.73 -0.79
N LYS A 209 6.86 -20.47 -1.09
CA LYS A 209 7.74 -19.33 -0.77
C LYS A 209 7.94 -19.12 0.72
N PHE A 210 6.89 -19.29 1.53
CA PHE A 210 7.03 -19.25 2.99
C PHE A 210 7.90 -20.41 3.49
N GLN A 211 7.70 -21.62 2.97
CA GLN A 211 8.52 -22.79 3.33
C GLN A 211 10.00 -22.60 2.95
N ASP A 212 10.27 -22.11 1.74
CA ASP A 212 11.63 -21.81 1.26
C ASP A 212 12.30 -20.73 2.12
N ALA A 213 11.53 -19.78 2.66
CA ALA A 213 12.00 -18.77 3.61
C ALA A 213 12.16 -19.32 5.05
N GLY A 214 11.88 -20.59 5.31
CA GLY A 214 11.94 -21.18 6.65
C GLY A 214 10.82 -20.69 7.58
N CYS A 215 9.70 -20.23 7.03
CA CYS A 215 8.50 -19.86 7.78
C CYS A 215 7.58 -21.08 7.94
N ASP A 216 7.17 -21.35 9.17
CA ASP A 216 6.13 -22.34 9.47
C ASP A 216 4.72 -21.72 9.44
N ALA A 217 3.70 -22.55 9.71
CA ALA A 217 2.30 -22.13 9.74
C ALA A 217 1.96 -21.07 10.83
N SER A 218 2.89 -20.75 11.75
CA SER A 218 2.68 -19.66 12.72
C SER A 218 2.91 -18.26 12.12
N PHE A 219 3.52 -18.17 10.93
CA PHE A 219 3.80 -16.88 10.27
C PHE A 219 2.64 -16.40 9.41
N TYR A 220 1.86 -17.33 8.85
CA TYR A 220 0.90 -17.00 7.81
C TYR A 220 -0.29 -17.97 7.79
N ARG A 221 -1.42 -17.47 7.28
CA ARG A 221 -2.61 -18.26 6.98
C ARG A 221 -3.11 -17.92 5.58
N ILE A 222 -3.43 -18.97 4.81
CA ILE A 222 -3.99 -18.83 3.46
C ILE A 222 -5.42 -19.35 3.47
N ASN A 223 -6.36 -18.51 3.03
CA ASN A 223 -7.74 -18.91 2.75
C ASN A 223 -8.01 -18.71 1.26
N SER A 224 -8.55 -19.70 0.57
CA SER A 224 -8.87 -19.59 -0.86
C SER A 224 -10.29 -20.04 -1.15
N THR A 225 -10.98 -19.29 -2.00
CA THR A 225 -12.29 -19.63 -2.56
C THR A 225 -12.13 -19.96 -4.05
N ALA A 226 -13.23 -20.04 -4.81
CA ALA A 226 -13.18 -20.26 -6.26
C ALA A 226 -12.60 -19.07 -7.05
N THR A 227 -12.66 -17.85 -6.51
CA THR A 227 -12.31 -16.61 -7.23
C THR A 227 -11.39 -15.67 -6.46
N MET A 228 -10.92 -16.09 -5.29
CA MET A 228 -10.11 -15.25 -4.41
C MET A 228 -9.11 -16.08 -3.62
N MET A 229 -7.96 -15.48 -3.32
CA MET A 229 -7.00 -15.94 -2.34
C MET A 229 -6.72 -14.80 -1.34
N GLU A 230 -6.81 -15.12 -0.06
CA GLU A 230 -6.49 -14.25 1.06
C GLU A 230 -5.27 -14.82 1.78
N LEU A 231 -4.28 -13.97 2.01
CA LEU A 231 -3.08 -14.25 2.80
C LEU A 231 -3.05 -13.32 4.00
N ASP A 232 -3.16 -13.90 5.19
CA ASP A 232 -2.98 -13.22 6.46
C ASP A 232 -1.57 -13.50 6.99
N LEU A 233 -0.82 -12.44 7.31
CA LEU A 233 0.45 -12.53 8.02
C LEU A 233 0.18 -12.33 9.51
N GLU A 234 0.42 -13.40 10.27
CA GLU A 234 0.04 -13.49 11.68
C GLU A 234 1.09 -12.89 12.62
N LYS A 235 2.33 -12.76 12.12
CA LYS A 235 3.44 -12.10 12.82
C LYS A 235 3.71 -10.73 12.20
N GLY A 236 4.38 -9.88 12.99
CA GLY A 236 4.85 -8.59 12.51
C GLY A 236 5.73 -8.75 11.27
N VAL A 237 5.52 -7.87 10.28
CA VAL A 237 6.21 -7.88 9.00
C VAL A 237 6.84 -6.52 8.72
N THR A 238 8.08 -6.53 8.23
CA THR A 238 8.71 -5.37 7.63
C THR A 238 8.35 -5.34 6.16
N LEU A 239 7.60 -4.32 5.73
CA LEU A 239 7.07 -4.21 4.37
C LEU A 239 7.86 -3.16 3.58
N TYR A 240 8.35 -3.59 2.42
CA TYR A 240 8.69 -2.71 1.30
C TYR A 240 7.61 -2.87 0.22
N LEU A 241 6.96 -1.76 -0.14
CA LEU A 241 5.87 -1.74 -1.09
C LEU A 241 6.07 -0.59 -2.07
N GLU A 242 6.09 -0.93 -3.35
CA GLU A 242 6.10 0.01 -4.46
C GLU A 242 5.02 -0.38 -5.47
N GLU A 243 4.59 0.57 -6.28
CA GLU A 243 3.59 0.36 -7.32
C GLU A 243 4.11 0.95 -8.64
N THR A 244 4.01 0.15 -9.70
CA THR A 244 4.29 0.53 -11.08
C THR A 244 3.00 0.49 -11.88
N GLU A 245 2.66 1.61 -12.52
CA GLU A 245 1.53 1.69 -13.43
C GLU A 245 1.98 1.45 -14.88
N VAL A 246 1.33 0.52 -15.55
CA VAL A 246 1.59 0.17 -16.96
C VAL A 246 0.29 0.22 -17.74
N GLU A 247 0.24 1.08 -18.75
CA GLU A 247 -0.90 1.15 -19.66
C GLU A 247 -0.73 0.12 -20.78
N VAL A 248 -1.77 -0.67 -21.02
CA VAL A 248 -1.84 -1.69 -22.05
C VAL A 248 -2.82 -1.26 -23.15
N ARG A 249 -2.40 -1.40 -24.40
CA ARG A 249 -3.18 -1.09 -25.60
C ARG A 249 -3.11 -2.26 -26.58
N VAL A 250 -4.22 -2.50 -27.31
CA VAL A 250 -4.38 -3.57 -28.30
C VAL A 250 -4.86 -2.98 -29.63
#